data_AF-A0A7I7L1C1-F1
#
_entry.id   AF-A0A7I7L1C1-F1
#
_cell.length_a   1.000
_cell.length_b   1.000
_cell.length_c   1.000
_cell.angle_alpha   90.00
_cell.angle_beta   90.00
_cell.angle_gamma   90.00
#
_symmetry.space_group_name_H-M   'P 1'
#
loop_
_entity.id
_entity.type
_entity.pdbx_description
1 polymer ?
#
loop_
_entity_poly.entity_id
_entity_poly.type
_entity_poly.pdbx_seq_one_letter_code
_entity_poly.pdbx_strand_id
1 'polypeptide(L)'
;MAVEISGVTVCPSDDLITAAYLDYPRPGPVDADAFEVNGWVVSKAPVAEVEFVHEQSVLASCELNVSRPDVAEVYGSSSSPVGFAKAVGTVGLAPDFTVGVRVVFQDGRRHEIANIRGRQSRQRGAGPVHGFDDAANSFRMLGVPYLDFLRALHTHLTPRTYLEVGTETGSSLALAGCDAIAVDPQFQLDGNATGDRKRTFFFQMSSDTFFATENVRELLGRPVDMVFLDGMHRFEFLLRDLIGTEAACHPRSLILLHDCVPLNPRMALRQWLPGGPSETETAPFWTGDVWKLLPILKKYRPDLRLHVLDCPPTGLVAITRVDPASHVLDDRYYDIIDEHAATVMDEYRLRSLWEELEMTDSAALCEEPDRLTEVFSLY
;
A
#
# COMPACT_ATOMS: atom_id res chain seq x y z
N MET A 1 15.21 9.47 -10.72
CA MET A 1 16.35 10.41 -10.64
C MET A 1 17.32 9.83 -9.61
N ALA A 2 18.63 10.03 -9.66
CA ALA A 2 19.50 9.53 -8.57
C ALA A 2 19.91 10.72 -7.71
N VAL A 3 19.56 10.72 -6.41
CA VAL A 3 19.93 11.76 -5.45
C VAL A 3 21.01 11.24 -4.51
N GLU A 4 22.07 12.01 -4.36
CA GLU A 4 23.17 11.70 -3.46
C GLU A 4 23.43 12.89 -2.54
N ILE A 5 23.44 12.65 -1.22
CA ILE A 5 23.84 13.65 -0.24
C ILE A 5 25.37 13.71 -0.24
N SER A 6 25.90 14.86 -0.62
CA SER A 6 27.34 15.11 -0.68
C SER A 6 27.92 15.56 0.66
N GLY A 7 27.09 16.12 1.55
CA GLY A 7 27.54 16.53 2.87
C GLY A 7 26.48 17.24 3.70
N VAL A 8 26.62 17.15 5.02
CA VAL A 8 25.84 17.89 6.00
C VAL A 8 26.78 18.76 6.83
N THR A 9 26.47 20.05 6.94
CA THR A 9 27.24 21.01 7.73
C THR A 9 26.34 21.59 8.81
N VAL A 10 26.69 21.39 10.08
CA VAL A 10 25.95 21.97 11.21
C VAL A 10 26.47 23.38 11.44
N CYS A 11 25.54 24.34 11.61
CA CYS A 11 25.88 25.72 11.91
C CYS A 11 26.27 25.87 13.40
N PRO A 12 27.22 26.76 13.72
CA PRO A 12 27.62 26.99 15.10
C PRO A 12 26.46 27.56 15.93
N SER A 13 26.41 27.16 17.20
CA SER A 13 25.46 27.68 18.20
C SER A 13 25.61 29.19 18.41
N ASP A 14 24.53 29.84 18.84
CA ASP A 14 24.49 31.28 19.10
C ASP A 14 23.77 31.61 20.43
N ASP A 15 23.32 32.85 20.57
CA ASP A 15 22.59 33.30 21.75
C ASP A 15 21.21 32.63 21.91
N LEU A 16 20.61 32.09 20.85
CA LEU A 16 19.27 31.49 20.82
C LEU A 16 19.29 29.96 20.82
N ILE A 17 20.29 29.35 20.19
CA ILE A 17 20.47 27.90 20.09
C ILE A 17 21.60 27.47 21.04
N THR A 18 21.26 26.66 22.05
CA THR A 18 22.25 26.04 22.94
C THR A 18 23.04 24.96 22.22
N ALA A 19 22.34 24.08 21.49
CA ALA A 19 22.94 23.04 20.66
C ALA A 19 21.92 22.52 19.65
N ALA A 20 22.37 22.08 18.48
CA ALA A 20 21.55 21.41 17.48
C ALA A 20 22.40 20.40 16.70
N TYR A 21 21.75 19.37 16.17
CA TYR A 21 22.43 18.38 15.34
C TYR A 21 21.45 17.65 14.41
N LEU A 22 21.97 17.17 13.28
CA LEU A 22 21.25 16.28 12.38
C LEU A 22 21.83 14.86 12.48
N ASP A 23 21.01 13.92 12.91
CA ASP A 23 21.35 12.50 12.98
C ASP A 23 21.36 11.86 11.58
N TYR A 24 20.48 12.36 10.69
CA TYR A 24 20.32 11.95 9.30
C TYR A 24 19.86 13.16 8.44
N PRO A 25 20.24 13.30 7.16
CA PRO A 25 20.96 12.34 6.31
C PRO A 25 22.47 12.28 6.58
N ARG A 26 23.09 11.16 6.17
CA ARG A 26 24.55 11.02 6.09
C ARG A 26 24.98 11.09 4.61
N PRO A 27 26.25 11.44 4.32
CA PRO A 27 26.74 11.42 2.94
C PRO A 27 26.54 10.05 2.30
N GLY A 28 25.99 10.02 1.09
CA GLY A 28 25.64 8.80 0.39
C GLY A 28 24.32 8.89 -0.40
N PRO A 29 23.96 7.81 -1.11
CA PRO A 29 22.72 7.75 -1.87
C PRO A 29 21.51 7.84 -0.94
N VAL A 30 20.51 8.60 -1.37
CA VAL A 30 19.21 8.71 -0.70
C VAL A 30 18.11 8.46 -1.72
N ASP A 31 16.88 8.28 -1.23
CA ASP A 31 15.72 8.11 -2.10
C ASP A 31 15.59 9.31 -3.07
N ALA A 32 15.20 8.98 -4.31
CA ALA A 32 15.21 9.85 -5.46
C ALA A 32 14.24 11.02 -5.34
N ASP A 33 13.14 10.84 -4.61
CA ASP A 33 11.99 11.75 -4.60
C ASP A 33 11.82 12.52 -3.27
N ALA A 34 12.42 12.00 -2.19
CA ALA A 34 12.57 12.68 -0.90
C ALA A 34 13.71 12.06 -0.10
N PHE A 35 14.23 12.77 0.89
CA PHE A 35 15.11 12.17 1.90
C PHE A 35 14.65 12.56 3.31
N GLU A 36 14.74 11.61 4.24
CA GLU A 36 14.49 11.84 5.65
C GLU A 36 15.50 12.86 6.21
N VAL A 37 15.04 13.73 7.09
CA VAL A 37 15.89 14.59 7.91
C VAL A 37 15.46 14.43 9.36
N ASN A 38 16.39 13.89 10.15
CA ASN A 38 16.18 13.59 11.56
C ASN A 38 17.21 14.35 12.37
N GLY A 39 16.76 15.02 13.42
CA GLY A 39 17.64 15.82 14.24
C GLY A 39 16.99 16.29 15.52
N TRP A 40 17.70 17.18 16.19
CA TRP A 40 17.25 17.76 17.44
C TRP A 40 17.80 19.17 17.60
N VAL A 41 17.09 19.96 18.40
CA VAL A 41 17.49 21.32 18.76
C VAL A 41 17.16 21.60 20.23
N VAL A 42 18.16 22.09 20.94
CA VAL A 42 18.03 22.66 22.29
C VAL A 42 18.18 24.16 22.17
N SER A 43 17.10 24.89 22.41
CA SER A 43 17.04 26.35 22.33
C SER A 43 16.83 27.01 23.69
N LYS A 44 17.19 28.29 23.78
CA LYS A 44 16.90 29.13 24.96
C LYS A 44 15.56 29.88 24.82
N ALA A 45 14.94 29.84 23.65
CA ALA A 45 13.65 30.45 23.34
C ALA A 45 12.66 29.41 22.79
N PRO A 46 11.33 29.56 23.01
CA PRO A 46 10.33 28.61 22.53
C PRO A 46 10.34 28.44 21.01
N VAL A 47 10.48 27.19 20.56
CA VAL A 47 10.42 26.82 19.14
C VAL A 47 8.96 26.57 18.74
N ALA A 48 8.58 27.09 17.57
CA ALA A 48 7.32 26.77 16.92
C ALA A 48 7.47 25.56 16.01
N GLU A 49 8.45 25.59 15.10
CA GLU A 49 8.68 24.53 14.12
C GLU A 49 10.12 24.57 13.56
N VAL A 50 10.46 23.56 12.78
CA VAL A 50 11.66 23.47 11.95
C VAL A 50 11.23 23.52 10.48
N GLU A 51 11.81 24.45 9.72
CA GLU A 51 11.60 24.61 8.28
C GLU A 51 12.80 24.05 7.49
N PHE A 52 12.50 23.38 6.37
CA PHE A 52 13.46 22.92 5.38
C PHE A 52 13.33 23.79 4.13
N VAL A 53 14.39 24.48 3.76
CA VAL A 53 14.34 25.59 2.80
C VAL A 53 15.32 25.35 1.67
N HIS A 54 14.86 25.49 0.44
CA HIS A 54 15.73 25.59 -0.72
C HIS A 54 15.53 26.96 -1.38
N GLU A 55 16.65 27.67 -1.56
CA GLU A 55 16.67 29.06 -2.03
C GLU A 55 15.85 30.00 -1.13
N GLN A 56 14.58 30.23 -1.46
CA GLN A 56 13.65 31.06 -0.69
C GLN A 56 12.32 30.34 -0.37
N SER A 57 12.16 29.11 -0.85
CA SER A 57 10.94 28.33 -0.71
C SER A 57 11.06 27.35 0.45
N VAL A 58 10.05 27.33 1.31
CA VAL A 58 9.92 26.30 2.36
C VAL A 58 9.41 25.02 1.68
N LEU A 59 10.26 24.00 1.63
CA LEU A 59 9.93 22.68 1.08
C LEU A 59 9.02 21.89 2.01
N ALA A 60 9.26 22.01 3.31
CA ALA A 60 8.54 21.31 4.35
C ALA A 60 8.75 22.02 5.71
N SER A 61 7.85 21.78 6.66
CA SER A 61 8.08 22.08 8.07
C SER A 61 7.57 20.96 8.98
N CYS A 62 8.02 20.96 10.23
CA CYS A 62 7.61 20.02 11.28
C CYS A 62 7.78 20.60 12.69
N GLU A 63 6.96 20.13 13.62
CA GLU A 63 7.09 20.44 15.04
C GLU A 63 8.15 19.57 15.72
N LEU A 64 8.61 20.01 16.91
CA LEU A 64 9.47 19.19 17.77
C LEU A 64 8.60 18.19 18.55
N ASN A 65 8.38 17.01 17.97
CA ASN A 65 7.51 15.97 18.54
C ASN A 65 8.23 14.64 18.81
N VAL A 66 9.53 14.53 18.51
CA VAL A 66 10.31 13.31 18.73
C VAL A 66 10.99 13.36 20.10
N SER A 67 10.75 12.33 20.90
CA SER A 67 11.36 12.18 22.23
C SER A 67 12.86 11.88 22.12
N ARG A 68 13.68 12.63 22.89
CA ARG A 68 15.15 12.53 22.91
C ARG A 68 15.71 12.56 24.33
N PRO A 69 15.54 11.46 25.09
CA PRO A 69 16.02 11.38 26.47
C PRO A 69 17.55 11.49 26.56
N ASP A 70 18.27 11.01 25.54
CA ASP A 70 19.73 11.12 25.39
C ASP A 70 20.21 12.58 25.30
N VAL A 71 19.47 13.43 24.59
CA VAL A 71 19.78 14.86 24.49
C VAL A 71 19.43 15.59 25.79
N ALA A 72 18.30 15.24 26.40
CA ALA A 72 17.87 15.82 27.67
C ALA A 72 18.84 15.53 28.83
N GLU A 73 19.48 14.36 28.83
CA GLU A 73 20.50 13.99 29.82
C GLU A 73 21.74 14.89 29.75
N VAL A 74 22.16 15.28 28.54
CA VAL A 74 23.37 16.07 28.30
C VAL A 74 23.13 17.57 28.47
N TYR A 75 21.99 18.09 27.99
CA TYR A 75 21.73 19.53 27.92
C TYR A 75 20.70 20.04 28.94
N GLY A 76 20.12 19.15 29.75
CA GLY A 76 19.10 19.47 30.75
C GLY A 76 17.68 19.46 30.18
N SER A 77 16.71 19.14 31.05
CA SER A 77 15.30 18.99 30.67
C SER A 77 14.64 20.33 30.34
N SER A 78 14.07 20.42 29.13
CA SER A 78 12.82 21.15 28.89
C SER A 78 11.65 20.16 28.93
N SER A 79 10.46 20.61 29.29
CA SER A 79 9.23 19.79 29.37
C SER A 79 8.63 19.43 28.01
N SER A 80 9.35 19.68 26.91
CA SER A 80 8.88 19.53 25.53
C SER A 80 9.86 18.66 24.74
N PRO A 81 9.38 17.84 23.78
CA PRO A 81 10.27 17.10 22.89
C PRO A 81 11.19 18.07 22.15
N VAL A 82 12.45 17.70 21.99
CA VAL A 82 13.49 18.51 21.33
C VAL A 82 13.92 17.94 19.97
N GLY A 83 13.41 16.75 19.63
CA GLY A 83 13.70 16.06 18.38
C GLY A 83 12.64 16.34 17.31
N PHE A 84 13.05 16.21 16.05
CA PHE A 84 12.18 16.30 14.88
C PHE A 84 12.57 15.25 13.83
N ALA A 85 11.58 14.88 13.02
CA ALA A 85 11.72 13.98 11.88
C ALA A 85 10.80 14.44 10.75
N LYS A 86 11.35 14.56 9.53
CA LYS A 86 10.59 14.97 8.36
C LYS A 86 11.22 14.48 7.06
N ALA A 87 10.43 13.89 6.17
CA ALA A 87 10.83 13.66 4.79
C ALA A 87 10.80 14.99 4.00
N VAL A 88 11.91 15.30 3.32
CA VAL A 88 12.08 16.50 2.49
C VAL A 88 12.12 16.09 1.02
N GLY A 89 11.15 16.58 0.23
CA GLY A 89 11.06 16.30 -1.20
C GLY A 89 12.25 16.85 -1.98
N THR A 90 12.69 16.09 -2.98
CA THR A 90 13.79 16.47 -3.90
C THR A 90 13.27 17.02 -5.23
N VAL A 91 11.96 16.88 -5.48
CA VAL A 91 11.29 17.41 -6.67
C VAL A 91 11.38 18.94 -6.69
N GLY A 92 11.87 19.48 -7.80
CA GLY A 92 12.06 20.93 -7.99
C GLY A 92 13.38 21.48 -7.41
N LEU A 93 14.20 20.65 -6.76
CA LEU A 93 15.57 21.05 -6.40
C LEU A 93 16.41 21.23 -7.67
N ALA A 94 17.47 22.03 -7.58
CA ALA A 94 18.47 22.15 -8.65
C ALA A 94 19.34 20.88 -8.78
N PRO A 95 19.98 20.59 -9.94
CA PRO A 95 20.89 19.45 -10.12
C PRO A 95 21.98 19.32 -9.05
N ASP A 96 22.55 20.45 -8.61
CA ASP A 96 23.28 20.56 -7.36
C ASP A 96 22.45 21.45 -6.45
N PHE A 97 22.10 20.98 -5.25
CA PHE A 97 21.21 21.69 -4.35
C PHE A 97 21.78 21.83 -2.94
N THR A 98 21.30 22.84 -2.23
CA THR A 98 21.48 23.01 -0.79
C THR A 98 20.11 23.19 -0.15
N VAL A 99 19.79 22.37 0.83
CA VAL A 99 18.63 22.52 1.71
C VAL A 99 19.12 23.04 3.05
N GLY A 100 18.70 24.26 3.39
CA GLY A 100 18.90 24.85 4.70
C GLY A 100 17.87 24.30 5.68
N VAL A 101 18.31 23.96 6.88
CA VAL A 101 17.44 23.54 8.01
C VAL A 101 17.47 24.66 9.02
N ARG A 102 16.31 25.26 9.30
CA ARG A 102 16.21 26.39 10.23
C ARG A 102 15.08 26.23 11.23
N VAL A 103 15.31 26.75 12.42
CA VAL A 103 14.35 26.79 13.51
C VAL A 103 13.55 28.07 13.40
N VAL A 104 12.23 27.96 13.56
CA VAL A 104 11.30 29.09 13.68
C VAL A 104 10.87 29.20 15.15
N PHE A 105 11.11 30.34 15.77
CA PHE A 105 10.69 30.63 17.14
C PHE A 105 9.25 31.15 17.17
N GLN A 106 8.58 31.03 18.32
CA GLN A 106 7.20 31.53 18.49
C GLN A 106 7.06 33.05 18.28
N ASP A 107 8.16 33.80 18.39
CA ASP A 107 8.18 35.24 18.10
C ASP A 107 8.47 35.57 16.62
N GLY A 108 8.52 34.54 15.76
CA GLY A 108 8.71 34.65 14.31
C GLY A 108 10.17 34.78 13.86
N ARG A 109 11.14 34.83 14.78
CA ARG A 109 12.57 34.79 14.43
C ARG A 109 12.91 33.44 13.82
N ARG A 110 13.87 33.45 12.90
CA ARG A 110 14.37 32.26 12.20
C ARG A 110 15.87 32.13 12.40
N HIS A 111 16.35 30.93 12.67
CA HIS A 111 17.77 30.66 12.87
C HIS A 111 18.19 29.37 12.16
N GLU A 112 19.19 29.43 11.29
CA GLU A 112 19.68 28.28 10.54
C GLU A 112 20.58 27.39 11.39
N ILE A 113 20.29 26.09 11.44
CA ILE A 113 21.00 25.12 12.28
C ILE A 113 21.84 24.14 11.48
N ALA A 114 21.54 23.93 10.20
CA ALA A 114 22.34 23.07 9.33
C ALA A 114 22.08 23.34 7.85
N ASN A 115 23.02 22.90 7.02
CA ASN A 115 22.91 22.88 5.56
C ASN A 115 23.19 21.47 5.03
N ILE A 116 22.28 20.96 4.20
CA ILE A 116 22.36 19.66 3.54
C ILE A 116 22.64 19.90 2.06
N ARG A 117 23.78 19.40 1.56
CA ARG A 117 24.17 19.53 0.16
C ARG A 117 23.98 18.22 -0.55
N GLY A 118 23.35 18.24 -1.72
CA GLY A 118 23.16 17.05 -2.54
C GLY A 118 23.26 17.33 -4.02
N ARG A 119 23.36 16.24 -4.79
CA ARG A 119 23.33 16.27 -6.25
C ARG A 119 22.27 15.30 -6.74
N GLN A 120 21.53 15.70 -7.77
CA GLN A 120 20.63 14.85 -8.51
C GLN A 120 21.09 14.69 -9.97
N SER A 121 21.12 13.45 -10.46
CA SER A 121 21.44 13.15 -11.86
C SER A 121 20.27 12.47 -12.58
N ARG A 122 19.98 12.93 -13.80
CA ARG A 122 19.06 12.24 -14.71
C ARG A 122 19.85 11.17 -15.47
N GLN A 123 19.53 9.90 -15.27
CA GLN A 123 20.01 8.85 -16.18
C GLN A 123 19.30 8.96 -17.53
N ARG A 124 20.06 9.01 -18.63
CA ARG A 124 19.54 9.03 -20.01
C ARG A 124 19.05 7.63 -20.41
N GLY A 125 17.73 7.49 -20.56
CA GLY A 125 17.09 6.47 -21.39
C GLY A 125 16.32 7.16 -22.53
N ALA A 126 16.51 6.71 -23.77
CA ALA A 126 16.12 7.41 -24.99
C ALA A 126 14.71 7.05 -25.51
N GLY A 127 13.94 8.06 -25.91
CA GLY A 127 12.69 7.97 -26.69
C GLY A 127 11.98 9.33 -26.72
N PRO A 128 11.41 9.80 -27.85
CA PRO A 128 11.02 11.20 -28.01
C PRO A 128 9.80 11.56 -27.15
N VAL A 129 9.97 12.65 -26.41
CA VAL A 129 8.99 13.25 -25.51
C VAL A 129 8.00 14.08 -26.33
N HIS A 130 6.75 13.64 -26.40
CA HIS A 130 5.63 14.57 -26.60
C HIS A 130 5.35 15.27 -25.26
N GLY A 131 5.05 16.57 -25.34
CA GLY A 131 5.13 17.55 -24.26
C GLY A 131 4.51 17.14 -22.93
N PHE A 132 5.27 17.39 -21.87
CA PHE A 132 4.81 17.35 -20.48
C PHE A 132 4.03 18.62 -20.19
N ASP A 133 2.73 18.47 -19.92
CA ASP A 133 1.91 19.49 -19.29
C ASP A 133 1.57 19.02 -17.86
N ASP A 134 1.97 19.82 -16.89
CA ASP A 134 1.74 19.66 -15.46
C ASP A 134 0.26 19.90 -15.13
N ALA A 135 -0.56 18.86 -14.96
CA ALA A 135 -1.86 18.95 -14.26
C ALA A 135 -2.61 17.62 -13.92
N ALA A 136 -2.24 16.41 -14.41
CA ALA A 136 -3.22 15.29 -14.39
C ALA A 136 -2.72 13.84 -14.12
N ASN A 137 -1.48 13.58 -13.71
CA ASN A 137 -1.03 12.18 -13.51
C ASN A 137 -1.34 11.65 -12.11
N SER A 138 -2.60 11.27 -11.86
CA SER A 138 -2.94 10.23 -10.89
C SER A 138 -3.23 8.93 -11.64
N PHE A 139 -2.69 7.80 -11.19
CA PHE A 139 -3.13 6.49 -11.71
C PHE A 139 -4.64 6.35 -11.49
N ARG A 140 -5.35 5.79 -12.47
CA ARG A 140 -6.81 5.60 -12.42
C ARG A 140 -7.18 4.24 -12.96
N MET A 141 -8.16 3.63 -12.30
CA MET A 141 -8.90 2.48 -12.79
C MET A 141 -10.12 2.98 -13.56
N LEU A 142 -10.23 2.61 -14.84
CA LEU A 142 -11.27 3.11 -15.75
C LEU A 142 -12.30 2.05 -16.13
N GLY A 143 -12.15 0.83 -15.60
CA GLY A 143 -13.02 -0.29 -15.88
C GLY A 143 -14.33 -0.28 -15.10
N VAL A 144 -14.97 -1.44 -15.06
CA VAL A 144 -16.24 -1.67 -14.36
C VAL A 144 -15.99 -1.72 -12.85
N PRO A 145 -16.78 -1.02 -12.01
CA PRO A 145 -16.67 -1.10 -10.56
C PRO A 145 -16.61 -2.55 -10.06
N TYR A 146 -15.73 -2.84 -9.10
CA TYR A 146 -15.44 -4.24 -8.74
C TYR A 146 -16.69 -5.03 -8.33
N LEU A 147 -17.67 -4.42 -7.64
CA LEU A 147 -18.93 -5.07 -7.30
C LEU A 147 -19.78 -5.45 -8.52
N ASP A 148 -19.78 -4.61 -9.56
CA ASP A 148 -20.49 -4.91 -10.80
C ASP A 148 -19.76 -6.02 -11.58
N PHE A 149 -18.43 -6.05 -11.53
CA PHE A 149 -17.64 -7.15 -12.10
C PHE A 149 -17.86 -8.47 -11.34
N LEU A 150 -17.88 -8.45 -10.00
CA LEU A 150 -18.26 -9.61 -9.17
C LEU A 150 -19.65 -10.13 -9.53
N ARG A 151 -20.62 -9.24 -9.73
CA ARG A 151 -21.98 -9.62 -10.17
C ARG A 151 -21.96 -10.30 -11.55
N ALA A 152 -21.17 -9.77 -12.49
CA ALA A 152 -21.01 -10.38 -13.81
C ALA A 152 -20.40 -11.80 -13.69
N LEU A 153 -19.37 -11.99 -12.86
CA LEU A 153 -18.77 -13.31 -12.61
C LEU A 153 -19.79 -14.29 -12.03
N HIS A 154 -20.55 -13.91 -11.01
CA HIS A 154 -21.59 -14.77 -10.45
C HIS A 154 -22.69 -15.13 -11.48
N THR A 155 -23.05 -14.17 -12.33
CA THR A 155 -24.09 -14.34 -13.35
C THR A 155 -23.63 -15.26 -14.49
N HIS A 156 -22.41 -15.06 -14.98
CA HIS A 156 -21.93 -15.73 -16.21
C HIS A 156 -21.15 -17.00 -15.95
N LEU A 157 -20.37 -17.07 -14.86
CA LEU A 157 -19.65 -18.30 -14.50
C LEU A 157 -20.52 -19.28 -13.70
N THR A 158 -21.60 -18.81 -13.09
CA THR A 158 -22.55 -19.63 -12.31
C THR A 158 -21.86 -20.56 -11.30
N PRO A 159 -20.98 -20.04 -10.42
CA PRO A 159 -20.30 -20.87 -9.42
C PRO A 159 -21.34 -21.58 -8.55
N ARG A 160 -21.06 -22.81 -8.13
CA ARG A 160 -21.99 -23.59 -7.28
C ARG A 160 -21.67 -23.42 -5.80
N THR A 161 -20.48 -22.93 -5.50
CA THR A 161 -19.99 -22.68 -4.14
C THR A 161 -19.08 -21.46 -4.12
N TYR A 162 -19.25 -20.64 -3.08
CA TYR A 162 -18.52 -19.39 -2.89
C TYR A 162 -17.95 -19.30 -1.47
N LEU A 163 -16.74 -18.76 -1.36
CA LEU A 163 -16.11 -18.41 -0.07
C LEU A 163 -15.74 -16.94 -0.10
N GLU A 164 -16.04 -16.22 0.96
CA GLU A 164 -15.63 -14.84 1.16
C GLU A 164 -14.93 -14.68 2.51
N VAL A 165 -13.76 -14.03 2.49
CA VAL A 165 -13.02 -13.63 3.68
C VAL A 165 -12.93 -12.11 3.68
N GLY A 166 -13.39 -11.48 4.77
CA GLY A 166 -13.56 -10.03 4.85
C GLY A 166 -14.94 -9.58 4.35
N THR A 167 -15.99 -10.18 4.90
CA THR A 167 -17.37 -9.90 4.45
C THR A 167 -17.92 -8.57 4.95
N GLU A 168 -17.46 -8.11 6.12
CA GLU A 168 -17.90 -6.86 6.77
C GLU A 168 -19.44 -6.68 6.75
N THR A 169 -19.96 -5.86 5.82
CA THR A 169 -21.39 -5.54 5.66
C THR A 169 -22.20 -6.59 4.89
N GLY A 170 -21.53 -7.46 4.12
CA GLY A 170 -22.15 -8.44 3.24
C GLY A 170 -22.58 -7.89 1.87
N SER A 171 -22.12 -6.69 1.49
CA SER A 171 -22.48 -6.06 0.21
C SER A 171 -21.96 -6.85 -1.00
N SER A 172 -20.71 -7.32 -0.98
CA SER A 172 -20.13 -8.24 -1.96
C SER A 172 -20.79 -9.62 -1.90
N LEU A 173 -20.93 -10.16 -0.69
CA LEU A 173 -21.55 -11.46 -0.44
C LEU A 173 -22.95 -11.55 -1.05
N ALA A 174 -23.78 -10.51 -0.93
CA ALA A 174 -25.14 -10.45 -1.46
C ALA A 174 -25.24 -10.73 -2.97
N LEU A 175 -24.15 -10.55 -3.73
CA LEU A 175 -24.09 -10.82 -5.17
C LEU A 175 -24.07 -12.32 -5.52
N ALA A 176 -23.65 -13.18 -4.59
CA ALA A 176 -23.55 -14.61 -4.85
C ALA A 176 -24.94 -15.28 -4.97
N GLY A 177 -25.17 -16.10 -6.00
CA GLY A 177 -26.43 -16.86 -6.12
C GLY A 177 -26.39 -18.28 -5.54
N CYS A 178 -25.22 -18.76 -5.14
CA CYS A 178 -24.96 -20.16 -4.80
C CYS A 178 -24.71 -20.37 -3.30
N ASP A 179 -24.43 -21.59 -2.85
CA ASP A 179 -24.13 -21.81 -1.43
C ASP A 179 -22.82 -21.12 -1.04
N ALA A 180 -22.84 -20.34 0.04
CA ALA A 180 -21.74 -19.46 0.40
C ALA A 180 -21.25 -19.66 1.84
N ILE A 181 -19.94 -19.51 2.04
CA ILE A 181 -19.33 -19.29 3.35
C ILE A 181 -18.83 -17.85 3.42
N ALA A 182 -19.11 -17.18 4.54
CA ALA A 182 -18.64 -15.84 4.85
C ALA A 182 -17.85 -15.88 6.16
N VAL A 183 -16.65 -15.29 6.15
CA VAL A 183 -15.73 -15.26 7.29
C VAL A 183 -15.33 -13.83 7.58
N ASP A 184 -15.56 -13.39 8.81
CA ASP A 184 -15.18 -12.05 9.25
C ASP A 184 -14.95 -12.02 10.77
N PRO A 185 -13.90 -11.38 11.30
CA PRO A 185 -13.73 -11.26 12.76
C PRO A 185 -14.87 -10.50 13.44
N GLN A 186 -15.53 -9.58 12.74
CA GLN A 186 -16.62 -8.78 13.25
C GLN A 186 -17.55 -8.31 12.11
N PHE A 187 -18.59 -9.09 11.83
CA PHE A 187 -19.59 -8.68 10.85
C PHE A 187 -20.32 -7.39 11.26
N GLN A 188 -20.64 -6.59 10.25
CA GLN A 188 -21.52 -5.42 10.31
C GLN A 188 -22.68 -5.61 9.33
N LEU A 189 -23.28 -6.81 9.33
CA LEU A 189 -24.23 -7.24 8.29
C LEU A 189 -25.40 -6.26 8.14
N ASP A 190 -25.64 -5.87 6.89
CA ASP A 190 -26.87 -5.22 6.47
C ASP A 190 -27.97 -6.27 6.18
N GLY A 191 -29.23 -5.82 6.11
CA GLY A 191 -30.40 -6.68 5.92
C GLY A 191 -30.42 -7.52 4.64
N ASN A 192 -29.53 -7.24 3.68
CA ASN A 192 -29.43 -7.93 2.40
C ASN A 192 -28.25 -8.91 2.32
N ALA A 193 -27.45 -9.05 3.38
CA ALA A 193 -26.21 -9.82 3.34
C ALA A 193 -26.37 -11.28 2.89
N THR A 194 -27.55 -11.89 3.10
CA THR A 194 -27.83 -13.27 2.68
C THR A 194 -28.23 -13.42 1.20
N GLY A 195 -28.59 -12.33 0.52
CA GLY A 195 -29.14 -12.37 -0.84
C GLY A 195 -30.29 -13.38 -0.98
N ASP A 196 -30.42 -13.98 -2.17
CA ASP A 196 -31.45 -14.97 -2.52
C ASP A 196 -30.93 -16.44 -2.43
N ARG A 197 -29.85 -16.67 -1.69
CA ARG A 197 -29.17 -17.98 -1.63
C ARG A 197 -29.91 -19.00 -0.78
N LYS A 198 -29.71 -20.28 -1.10
CA LYS A 198 -30.28 -21.39 -0.33
C LYS A 198 -29.57 -21.60 1.02
N ARG A 199 -28.24 -21.58 1.03
CA ARG A 199 -27.44 -21.72 2.26
C ARG A 199 -26.36 -20.66 2.31
N THR A 200 -26.25 -19.99 3.45
CA THR A 200 -25.11 -19.15 3.78
C THR A 200 -24.62 -19.54 5.17
N PHE A 201 -23.33 -19.78 5.32
CA PHE A 201 -22.69 -20.08 6.60
C PHE A 201 -21.86 -18.87 7.02
N PHE A 202 -22.19 -18.25 8.14
CA PHE A 202 -21.44 -17.12 8.69
C PHE A 202 -20.54 -17.59 9.84
N PHE A 203 -19.25 -17.30 9.73
CA PHE A 203 -18.24 -17.59 10.76
C PHE A 203 -17.66 -16.29 11.27
N GLN A 204 -18.11 -15.85 12.45
CA GLN A 204 -17.60 -14.63 13.06
C GLN A 204 -16.30 -14.91 13.84
N MET A 205 -15.18 -14.94 13.13
CA MET A 205 -13.84 -15.24 13.63
C MET A 205 -12.78 -14.79 12.64
N SER A 206 -11.49 -14.81 13.03
CA SER A 206 -10.41 -14.60 12.06
C SER A 206 -10.37 -15.75 11.04
N SER A 207 -9.92 -15.44 9.82
CA SER A 207 -9.65 -16.44 8.78
C SER A 207 -8.65 -17.50 9.23
N ASP A 208 -7.58 -17.11 9.94
CA ASP A 208 -6.63 -18.05 10.55
C ASP A 208 -7.32 -19.09 11.44
N THR A 209 -8.30 -18.67 12.25
CA THR A 209 -9.06 -19.59 13.11
C THR A 209 -9.97 -20.47 12.26
N PHE A 210 -10.69 -19.86 11.33
CA PHE A 210 -11.61 -20.55 10.44
C PHE A 210 -10.93 -21.69 9.66
N PHE A 211 -9.81 -21.41 8.99
CA PHE A 211 -9.08 -22.44 8.23
C PHE A 211 -8.43 -23.50 9.13
N ALA A 212 -8.18 -23.20 10.40
CA ALA A 212 -7.64 -24.17 11.37
C ALA A 212 -8.72 -25.09 11.97
N THR A 213 -9.97 -24.65 12.08
CA THR A 213 -11.03 -25.40 12.77
C THR A 213 -12.09 -25.97 11.85
N GLU A 214 -12.31 -25.38 10.67
CA GLU A 214 -13.40 -25.72 9.78
C GLU A 214 -12.94 -26.45 8.52
N ASN A 215 -13.75 -27.41 8.06
CA ASN A 215 -13.54 -28.05 6.77
C ASN A 215 -14.49 -27.42 5.72
N VAL A 216 -13.96 -26.47 4.96
CA VAL A 216 -14.67 -25.73 3.91
C VAL A 216 -15.41 -26.66 2.93
N ARG A 217 -14.75 -27.75 2.51
CA ARG A 217 -15.31 -28.69 1.53
C ARG A 217 -16.48 -29.49 2.10
N GLU A 218 -16.43 -29.85 3.38
CA GLU A 218 -17.53 -30.55 4.05
C GLU A 218 -18.74 -29.64 4.26
N LEU A 219 -18.51 -28.40 4.71
CA LEU A 219 -19.56 -27.40 4.92
C LEU A 219 -20.35 -27.12 3.63
N LEU A 220 -19.64 -26.94 2.52
CA LEU A 220 -20.25 -26.72 1.21
C LEU A 220 -20.69 -28.01 0.50
N GLY A 221 -20.18 -29.16 0.94
CA GLY A 221 -20.39 -30.47 0.32
C GLY A 221 -19.58 -30.70 -0.97
N ARG A 222 -18.65 -29.80 -1.29
CA ARG A 222 -17.74 -29.87 -2.46
C ARG A 222 -16.61 -28.83 -2.37
N PRO A 223 -15.57 -28.92 -3.22
CA PRO A 223 -14.57 -27.86 -3.36
C PRO A 223 -15.17 -26.54 -3.83
N VAL A 224 -14.56 -25.44 -3.41
CA VAL A 224 -15.02 -24.07 -3.71
C VAL A 224 -14.85 -23.75 -5.19
N ASP A 225 -15.85 -23.18 -5.86
CA ASP A 225 -15.74 -22.79 -7.27
C ASP A 225 -15.18 -21.36 -7.43
N MET A 226 -15.57 -20.43 -6.56
CA MET A 226 -15.15 -19.02 -6.62
C MET A 226 -14.87 -18.46 -5.22
N VAL A 227 -13.84 -17.62 -5.08
CA VAL A 227 -13.41 -17.05 -3.81
C VAL A 227 -13.16 -15.56 -3.94
N PHE A 228 -13.50 -14.77 -2.92
CA PHE A 228 -13.13 -13.38 -2.80
C PHE A 228 -12.42 -13.13 -1.46
N LEU A 229 -11.20 -12.59 -1.54
CA LEU A 229 -10.36 -12.26 -0.40
C LEU A 229 -10.20 -10.74 -0.30
N ASP A 230 -10.84 -10.15 0.71
CA ASP A 230 -10.92 -8.71 0.99
C ASP A 230 -10.87 -8.46 2.51
N GLY A 231 -9.99 -9.20 3.19
CA GLY A 231 -9.86 -9.20 4.64
C GLY A 231 -8.95 -8.08 5.17
N MET A 232 -8.03 -8.44 6.05
CA MET A 232 -7.07 -7.47 6.58
C MET A 232 -6.04 -7.11 5.50
N HIS A 233 -5.85 -5.82 5.24
CA HIS A 233 -4.94 -5.27 4.22
C HIS A 233 -3.46 -5.31 4.62
N ARG A 234 -3.01 -6.45 5.13
CA ARG A 234 -1.58 -6.73 5.27
C ARG A 234 -1.23 -8.00 4.53
N PHE A 235 -0.13 -7.95 3.79
CA PHE A 235 0.24 -9.03 2.89
C PHE A 235 0.43 -10.38 3.62
N GLU A 236 0.88 -10.37 4.88
CA GLU A 236 1.06 -11.60 5.65
C GLU A 236 -0.25 -12.31 6.00
N PHE A 237 -1.36 -11.56 6.10
CA PHE A 237 -2.70 -12.10 6.32
C PHE A 237 -3.28 -12.61 5.01
N LEU A 238 -3.26 -11.78 3.95
CA LEU A 238 -3.75 -12.19 2.63
C LEU A 238 -3.01 -13.43 2.09
N LEU A 239 -1.70 -13.55 2.37
CA LEU A 239 -0.93 -14.74 2.01
C LEU A 239 -1.45 -16.00 2.72
N ARG A 240 -1.77 -15.93 4.01
CA ARG A 240 -2.37 -17.07 4.74
C ARG A 240 -3.79 -17.36 4.30
N ASP A 241 -4.56 -16.32 3.97
CA ASP A 241 -5.91 -16.47 3.40
C ASP A 241 -5.86 -17.21 2.06
N LEU A 242 -4.90 -16.86 1.19
CA LEU A 242 -4.67 -17.56 -0.07
C LEU A 242 -4.26 -19.02 0.15
N ILE A 243 -3.33 -19.29 1.09
CA ILE A 243 -2.89 -20.66 1.43
C ILE A 243 -4.06 -21.51 1.92
N GLY A 244 -4.83 -21.03 2.91
CA GLY A 244 -5.98 -21.74 3.47
C GLY A 244 -7.08 -21.95 2.43
N THR A 245 -7.31 -20.96 1.57
CA THR A 245 -8.31 -21.01 0.50
C THR A 245 -7.93 -22.01 -0.60
N GLU A 246 -6.70 -21.99 -1.10
CA GLU A 246 -6.26 -22.85 -2.20
C GLU A 246 -6.47 -24.33 -1.86
N ALA A 247 -6.20 -24.72 -0.61
CA ALA A 247 -6.45 -26.07 -0.11
C ALA A 247 -7.94 -26.50 -0.15
N ALA A 248 -8.87 -25.54 -0.12
CA ALA A 248 -10.32 -25.79 -0.22
C ALA A 248 -10.84 -25.83 -1.67
N CYS A 249 -10.07 -25.32 -2.64
CA CYS A 249 -10.43 -25.20 -4.05
C CYS A 249 -10.34 -26.53 -4.83
N HIS A 250 -10.68 -26.47 -6.12
CA HIS A 250 -10.31 -27.45 -7.16
C HIS A 250 -9.43 -26.75 -8.22
N PRO A 251 -8.75 -27.47 -9.13
CA PRO A 251 -7.79 -26.84 -10.05
C PRO A 251 -8.34 -25.75 -10.99
N ARG A 252 -9.67 -25.70 -11.18
CA ARG A 252 -10.36 -24.69 -12.02
C ARG A 252 -11.10 -23.65 -11.18
N SER A 253 -10.81 -23.53 -9.89
CA SER A 253 -11.38 -22.48 -9.05
C SER A 253 -10.83 -21.12 -9.45
N LEU A 254 -11.65 -20.09 -9.26
CA LEU A 254 -11.28 -18.69 -9.42
C LEU A 254 -11.11 -18.06 -8.04
N ILE A 255 -9.92 -17.53 -7.74
CA ILE A 255 -9.68 -16.74 -6.53
C ILE A 255 -9.51 -15.28 -6.91
N LEU A 256 -10.21 -14.39 -6.23
CA LEU A 256 -10.14 -12.95 -6.43
C LEU A 256 -9.50 -12.28 -5.21
N LEU A 257 -8.52 -11.41 -5.45
CA LEU A 257 -7.90 -10.58 -4.43
C LEU A 257 -8.26 -9.12 -4.68
N HIS A 258 -8.76 -8.44 -3.65
CA HIS A 258 -9.02 -7.01 -3.69
C HIS A 258 -7.76 -6.19 -3.32
N ASP A 259 -7.78 -4.90 -3.62
CA ASP A 259 -6.81 -3.90 -3.16
C ASP A 259 -5.33 -4.11 -3.54
N CYS A 260 -5.04 -4.99 -4.49
CA CYS A 260 -3.65 -5.30 -4.86
C CYS A 260 -2.96 -4.23 -5.73
N VAL A 261 -3.69 -3.21 -6.22
CA VAL A 261 -3.14 -2.15 -7.07
C VAL A 261 -3.39 -0.75 -6.46
N PRO A 262 -2.49 -0.26 -5.61
CA PRO A 262 -2.60 1.09 -5.06
C PRO A 262 -2.48 2.17 -6.15
N LEU A 263 -3.14 3.30 -5.94
CA LEU A 263 -3.08 4.46 -6.84
C LEU A 263 -2.05 5.51 -6.41
N ASN A 264 -1.61 5.45 -5.15
CA ASN A 264 -0.57 6.29 -4.56
C ASN A 264 0.12 5.54 -3.40
N PRO A 265 1.31 5.98 -2.96
CA PRO A 265 2.04 5.31 -1.87
C PRO A 265 1.31 5.31 -0.52
N ARG A 266 0.54 6.36 -0.19
CA ARG A 266 -0.19 6.47 1.09
C ARG A 266 -1.16 5.30 1.27
N MET A 267 -1.93 4.97 0.22
CA MET A 267 -2.87 3.85 0.26
C MET A 267 -2.18 2.54 0.63
N ALA A 268 -0.91 2.38 0.26
CA ALA A 268 -0.14 1.17 0.48
C ALA A 268 0.57 1.07 1.84
N LEU A 269 0.37 2.05 2.73
CA LEU A 269 0.92 2.03 4.08
C LEU A 269 0.26 0.96 4.94
N ARG A 270 1.01 0.29 5.81
CA ARG A 270 0.47 -0.73 6.74
C ARG A 270 -0.49 -0.16 7.79
N GLN A 271 -0.51 1.16 7.97
CA GLN A 271 -1.45 1.87 8.81
C GLN A 271 -2.32 2.77 7.93
N TRP A 272 -3.62 2.75 8.17
CA TRP A 272 -4.54 3.69 7.54
C TRP A 272 -4.18 5.12 7.93
N LEU A 273 -3.95 5.97 6.93
CA LEU A 273 -3.80 7.42 7.08
C LEU A 273 -4.82 8.11 6.16
N PRO A 274 -5.50 9.17 6.64
CA PRO A 274 -6.42 9.93 5.80
C PRO A 274 -5.66 10.61 4.66
N GLY A 275 -6.25 10.62 3.47
CA GLY A 275 -5.68 11.39 2.36
C GLY A 275 -5.79 12.90 2.56
N GLY A 276 -4.85 13.62 1.96
CA GLY A 276 -4.83 15.09 2.00
C GLY A 276 -5.84 15.73 1.01
N PRO A 277 -6.02 17.06 1.06
CA PRO A 277 -6.91 17.78 0.14
C PRO A 277 -6.58 17.58 -1.35
N SER A 278 -5.33 17.25 -1.68
CA SER A 278 -4.85 16.96 -3.04
C SER A 278 -5.27 15.57 -3.55
N GLU A 279 -5.72 14.67 -2.68
CA GLU A 279 -6.01 13.27 -3.00
C GLU A 279 -7.51 12.99 -3.18
N THR A 280 -8.35 14.02 -3.19
CA THR A 280 -9.80 14.05 -3.48
C THR A 280 -10.48 12.67 -3.55
N GLU A 281 -10.50 12.03 -4.73
CA GLU A 281 -11.18 10.77 -5.01
C GLU A 281 -10.56 9.57 -4.28
N THR A 282 -9.25 9.59 -4.06
CA THR A 282 -8.47 8.50 -3.43
C THR A 282 -8.31 8.65 -1.92
N ALA A 283 -8.68 9.81 -1.37
CA ALA A 283 -8.50 10.14 0.04
C ALA A 283 -9.09 9.14 1.04
N PRO A 284 -10.25 8.48 0.79
CA PRO A 284 -10.79 7.50 1.73
C PRO A 284 -10.17 6.10 1.60
N PHE A 285 -9.49 5.81 0.49
CA PHE A 285 -9.04 4.45 0.17
C PHE A 285 -7.75 4.07 0.90
N TRP A 286 -7.63 2.78 1.19
CA TRP A 286 -6.48 2.17 1.84
C TRP A 286 -6.34 0.72 1.37
N THR A 287 -5.28 0.43 0.63
CA THR A 287 -4.98 -0.93 0.14
C THR A 287 -4.09 -1.71 1.11
N GLY A 288 -3.43 -1.01 2.03
CA GLY A 288 -2.33 -1.55 2.79
C GLY A 288 -1.25 -2.15 1.89
N ASP A 289 -0.43 -3.06 2.43
CA ASP A 289 0.73 -3.58 1.70
C ASP A 289 0.47 -4.88 0.91
N VAL A 290 -0.80 -5.20 0.64
CA VAL A 290 -1.21 -6.43 -0.08
C VAL A 290 -0.74 -6.50 -1.53
N TRP A 291 -0.39 -5.37 -2.15
CA TRP A 291 0.25 -5.32 -3.47
C TRP A 291 1.49 -6.21 -3.57
N LYS A 292 2.16 -6.50 -2.45
CA LYS A 292 3.30 -7.43 -2.36
C LYS A 292 2.96 -8.83 -2.86
N LEU A 293 1.69 -9.25 -2.82
CA LEU A 293 1.27 -10.56 -3.33
C LEU A 293 1.59 -10.71 -4.82
N LEU A 294 1.52 -9.65 -5.62
CA LEU A 294 1.81 -9.74 -7.06
C LEU A 294 3.25 -10.21 -7.36
N PRO A 295 4.32 -9.55 -6.88
CA PRO A 295 5.67 -10.05 -7.07
C PRO A 295 5.94 -11.35 -6.32
N ILE A 296 5.34 -11.58 -5.14
CA ILE A 296 5.47 -12.85 -4.40
C ILE A 296 4.96 -14.02 -5.26
N LEU A 297 3.75 -13.92 -5.80
CA LEU A 297 3.16 -15.00 -6.60
C LEU A 297 3.91 -15.20 -7.92
N LYS A 298 4.33 -14.12 -8.60
CA LYS A 298 5.19 -14.22 -9.79
C LYS A 298 6.49 -14.99 -9.52
N LYS A 299 7.08 -14.85 -8.32
CA LYS A 299 8.34 -15.49 -7.93
C LYS A 299 8.15 -16.93 -7.43
N TYR A 300 7.23 -17.14 -6.49
CA TYR A 300 7.08 -18.39 -5.75
C TYR A 300 6.06 -19.35 -6.38
N ARG A 301 5.12 -18.83 -7.17
CA ARG A 301 4.06 -19.59 -7.84
C ARG A 301 3.88 -19.20 -9.31
N PRO A 302 4.95 -19.31 -10.14
CA PRO A 302 4.87 -18.99 -11.56
C PRO A 302 3.94 -19.93 -12.35
N ASP A 303 3.46 -21.02 -11.72
CA ASP A 303 2.43 -21.92 -12.23
C ASP A 303 1.02 -21.31 -12.20
N LEU A 304 0.75 -20.38 -11.27
CA LEU A 304 -0.51 -19.65 -11.20
C LEU A 304 -0.61 -18.67 -12.36
N ARG A 305 -1.84 -18.42 -12.82
CA ARG A 305 -2.12 -17.37 -13.79
C ARG A 305 -2.82 -16.21 -13.11
N LEU A 306 -2.17 -15.05 -13.12
CA LEU A 306 -2.67 -13.80 -12.57
C LEU A 306 -3.27 -12.93 -13.67
N HIS A 307 -4.47 -12.42 -13.45
CA HIS A 307 -5.15 -11.43 -14.29
C HIS A 307 -5.41 -10.20 -13.45
N VAL A 308 -4.78 -9.07 -13.77
CA VAL A 308 -5.03 -7.81 -13.06
C VAL A 308 -6.06 -7.02 -13.84
N LEU A 309 -7.25 -6.87 -13.25
CA LEU A 309 -8.39 -6.20 -13.87
C LEU A 309 -8.43 -4.74 -13.45
N ASP A 310 -8.76 -3.86 -14.39
CA ASP A 310 -8.84 -2.41 -14.19
C ASP A 310 -10.09 -1.93 -13.42
N CYS A 311 -10.61 -2.77 -12.52
CA CYS A 311 -11.78 -2.48 -11.69
C CYS A 311 -11.46 -1.39 -10.66
N PRO A 312 -12.18 -0.25 -10.64
CA PRO A 312 -11.98 0.75 -9.58
C PRO A 312 -12.48 0.25 -8.22
N PRO A 313 -11.89 0.77 -7.11
CA PRO A 313 -10.88 1.83 -7.10
C PRO A 313 -9.43 1.36 -7.26
N THR A 314 -9.12 0.11 -6.93
CA THR A 314 -7.75 -0.38 -6.65
C THR A 314 -7.39 -1.67 -7.39
N GLY A 315 -8.11 -1.95 -8.47
CA GLY A 315 -7.97 -3.15 -9.27
C GLY A 315 -8.58 -4.37 -8.61
N LEU A 316 -8.74 -5.43 -9.40
CA LEU A 316 -9.15 -6.74 -8.91
C LEU A 316 -8.21 -7.80 -9.52
N VAL A 317 -7.60 -8.63 -8.69
CA VAL A 317 -6.67 -9.66 -9.18
C VAL A 317 -7.38 -11.00 -9.21
N ALA A 318 -7.53 -11.57 -10.39
CA ALA A 318 -8.04 -12.92 -10.58
C ALA A 318 -6.90 -13.94 -10.72
N ILE A 319 -6.98 -15.00 -9.95
CA ILE A 319 -6.03 -16.12 -9.92
C ILE A 319 -6.75 -17.37 -10.43
N THR A 320 -6.14 -18.03 -11.42
CA THR A 320 -6.59 -19.33 -11.95
C THR A 320 -5.42 -20.31 -11.99
N ARG A 321 -5.71 -21.59 -12.32
CA ARG A 321 -4.77 -22.72 -12.27
C ARG A 321 -4.21 -22.97 -10.87
N VAL A 322 -5.07 -22.82 -9.87
CA VAL A 322 -4.72 -23.13 -8.48
C VAL A 322 -4.43 -24.62 -8.34
N ASP A 323 -3.58 -24.98 -7.39
CA ASP A 323 -3.30 -26.38 -7.06
C ASP A 323 -3.60 -26.61 -5.58
N PRO A 324 -4.75 -27.23 -5.25
CA PRO A 324 -5.12 -27.50 -3.86
C PRO A 324 -4.18 -28.43 -3.09
N ALA A 325 -3.23 -29.08 -3.77
CA ALA A 325 -2.19 -29.90 -3.15
C ALA A 325 -0.85 -29.16 -3.01
N SER A 326 -0.74 -27.92 -3.48
CA SER A 326 0.47 -27.12 -3.37
C SER A 326 0.70 -26.67 -1.92
N HIS A 327 1.93 -26.85 -1.48
CA HIS A 327 2.41 -26.37 -0.18
C HIS A 327 3.51 -25.31 -0.33
N VAL A 328 3.82 -24.86 -1.55
CA VAL A 328 5.00 -24.00 -1.81
C VAL A 328 4.97 -22.69 -1.03
N LEU A 329 3.80 -22.04 -0.93
CA LEU A 329 3.66 -20.78 -0.19
C LEU A 329 3.70 -21.01 1.33
N ASP A 330 3.19 -22.14 1.81
CA ASP A 330 3.19 -22.53 3.22
C ASP A 330 4.61 -22.89 3.69
N ASP A 331 5.29 -23.77 2.94
CA ASP A 331 6.66 -24.19 3.20
C ASP A 331 7.66 -23.03 3.19
N ARG A 332 7.37 -21.98 2.41
CA ARG A 332 8.22 -20.78 2.25
C ARG A 332 7.66 -19.57 2.98
N TYR A 333 6.65 -19.73 3.84
CA TYR A 333 5.93 -18.63 4.45
C TYR A 333 6.87 -17.64 5.15
N TYR A 334 7.72 -18.13 6.07
CA TYR A 334 8.63 -17.27 6.83
C TYR A 334 9.70 -16.62 5.96
N ASP A 335 10.23 -17.33 4.95
CA ASP A 335 11.17 -16.75 3.97
C ASP A 335 10.54 -15.58 3.21
N ILE A 336 9.27 -15.74 2.79
CA ILE A 336 8.51 -14.71 2.08
C ILE A 336 8.27 -13.50 3.00
N ILE A 337 7.90 -13.73 4.26
CA ILE A 337 7.72 -12.63 5.23
C ILE A 337 9.03 -11.87 5.41
N ASP A 338 10.14 -12.56 5.67
CA ASP A 338 11.45 -11.92 5.89
C ASP A 338 11.93 -11.14 4.66
N GLU A 339 11.71 -11.67 3.46
CA GLU A 339 12.07 -11.00 2.21
C GLU A 339 11.26 -9.72 1.95
N HIS A 340 9.96 -9.72 2.26
CA HIS A 340 9.03 -8.68 1.83
C HIS A 340 8.58 -7.72 2.94
N ALA A 341 8.81 -8.03 4.22
CA ALA A 341 8.34 -7.23 5.35
C ALA A 341 8.86 -5.78 5.31
N ALA A 342 10.14 -5.60 5.01
CA ALA A 342 10.79 -4.27 4.96
C ALA A 342 10.49 -3.49 3.67
N THR A 343 9.90 -4.12 2.65
CA THR A 343 9.61 -3.44 1.39
C THR A 343 8.42 -2.49 1.57
N VAL A 344 8.60 -1.24 1.17
CA VAL A 344 7.56 -0.20 1.20
C VAL A 344 7.20 0.23 -0.22
N MET A 345 5.99 0.74 -0.39
CA MET A 345 5.57 1.38 -1.63
C MET A 345 6.06 2.83 -1.62
N ASP A 346 6.98 3.15 -2.52
CA ASP A 346 7.39 4.51 -2.88
C ASP A 346 6.87 4.85 -4.28
N GLU A 347 7.01 6.10 -4.72
CA GLU A 347 6.52 6.55 -6.04
C GLU A 347 7.19 5.82 -7.21
N TYR A 348 8.47 5.47 -7.06
CA TYR A 348 9.20 4.72 -8.07
C TYR A 348 8.65 3.30 -8.21
N ARG A 349 8.45 2.61 -7.10
CA ARG A 349 7.91 1.25 -7.05
C ARG A 349 6.46 1.22 -7.49
N LEU A 350 5.68 2.24 -7.15
CA LEU A 350 4.32 2.40 -7.63
C LEU A 350 4.32 2.47 -9.16
N ARG A 351 5.16 3.33 -9.74
CA ARG A 351 5.29 3.44 -11.19
C ARG A 351 5.77 2.14 -11.83
N SER A 352 6.79 1.50 -11.27
CA SER A 352 7.30 0.21 -11.74
C SER A 352 6.23 -0.86 -11.70
N LEU A 353 5.44 -0.93 -10.62
CA LEU A 353 4.31 -1.84 -10.50
C LEU A 353 3.35 -1.60 -11.66
N TRP A 354 2.88 -0.37 -11.85
CA TRP A 354 1.94 0.00 -12.91
C TRP A 354 2.46 -0.24 -14.33
N GLU A 355 3.75 -0.01 -14.58
CA GLU A 355 4.40 -0.29 -15.88
C GLU A 355 4.51 -1.79 -16.17
N GLU A 356 4.64 -2.62 -15.13
CA GLU A 356 4.70 -4.08 -15.22
C GLU A 356 3.32 -4.76 -15.22
N LEU A 357 2.24 -4.02 -14.96
CA LEU A 357 0.89 -4.55 -14.96
C LEU A 357 0.37 -4.72 -16.39
N GLU A 358 0.17 -5.96 -16.79
CA GLU A 358 -0.68 -6.29 -17.95
C GLU A 358 -2.15 -6.20 -17.52
N MET A 359 -2.68 -4.97 -17.55
CA MET A 359 -4.05 -4.69 -17.14
C MET A 359 -5.06 -5.27 -18.14
N THR A 360 -6.06 -5.96 -17.62
CA THR A 360 -7.17 -6.53 -18.39
C THR A 360 -8.38 -5.62 -18.29
N ASP A 361 -8.92 -5.24 -19.44
CA ASP A 361 -10.13 -4.41 -19.56
C ASP A 361 -11.36 -5.19 -19.07
N SER A 362 -11.84 -4.83 -17.88
CA SER A 362 -13.00 -5.44 -17.25
C SER A 362 -14.32 -5.10 -17.95
N ALA A 363 -14.41 -3.95 -18.63
CA ALA A 363 -15.61 -3.57 -19.37
C ALA A 363 -15.78 -4.45 -20.61
N ALA A 364 -14.71 -4.66 -21.37
CA ALA A 364 -14.72 -5.56 -22.53
C ALA A 364 -15.11 -7.00 -22.14
N LEU A 365 -14.66 -7.48 -20.98
CA LEU A 365 -15.05 -8.81 -20.48
C LEU A 365 -16.54 -8.88 -20.10
N CYS A 366 -17.10 -7.84 -19.50
CA CYS A 366 -18.52 -7.78 -19.17
C CYS A 366 -19.43 -7.69 -20.41
N GLU A 367 -18.98 -7.03 -21.49
CA GLU A 367 -19.73 -6.94 -22.75
C GLU A 367 -19.81 -8.26 -23.52
N GLU A 368 -18.83 -9.16 -23.30
CA GLU A 368 -18.71 -10.45 -23.99
C GLU A 368 -18.70 -11.63 -22.99
N PRO A 369 -19.87 -12.08 -22.49
CA PRO A 369 -19.96 -13.11 -21.45
C PRO A 369 -19.20 -14.42 -21.73
N ASP A 370 -19.11 -14.82 -23.00
CA ASP A 370 -18.37 -16.02 -23.41
C ASP A 370 -16.86 -15.87 -23.14
N ARG A 371 -16.32 -14.64 -23.22
CA ARG A 371 -14.91 -14.35 -22.91
C ARG A 371 -14.58 -14.48 -21.42
N LEU A 372 -15.52 -14.21 -20.52
CA LEU A 372 -15.33 -14.50 -19.09
C LEU A 372 -15.06 -15.99 -18.85
N THR A 373 -15.84 -16.85 -19.51
CA THR A 373 -15.67 -18.30 -19.43
C THR A 373 -14.35 -18.74 -20.06
N GLU A 374 -13.97 -18.15 -21.20
CA GLU A 374 -12.69 -18.44 -21.85
C GLU A 374 -11.49 -18.08 -20.97
N VAL A 375 -11.53 -16.90 -20.34
CA VAL A 375 -10.43 -16.40 -19.51
C VAL A 375 -10.34 -17.19 -18.20
N PHE A 376 -11.47 -17.47 -17.54
CA PHE A 376 -11.48 -17.98 -16.16
C PHE A 376 -11.88 -19.45 -15.99
N SER A 377 -12.42 -20.14 -17.01
CA SER A 377 -12.94 -21.51 -16.85
C SER A 377 -12.34 -22.57 -17.78
N LEU A 378 -11.58 -22.19 -18.81
CA LEU A 378 -11.07 -23.13 -19.83
C LEU A 378 -9.74 -23.81 -19.50
N TYR A 379 -9.11 -23.55 -18.36
CA TYR A 379 -7.78 -24.07 -18.04
C TYR A 379 -7.71 -24.81 -16.70
#